data_AF-F0WYK7-F1
#
_entry.id   AF-F0WYK7-F1
#
_cell.length_a   1.000
_cell.length_b   1.000
_cell.length_c   1.000
_cell.angle_alpha   90.00
_cell.angle_beta   90.00
_cell.angle_gamma   90.00
#
_symmetry.space_group_name_H-M   'P 1'
#
loop_
_entity.id
_entity.type
_entity.pdbx_description
1 polymer ?
#
loop_
_entity_poly.entity_id
_entity_poly.type
_entity_poly.pdbx_seq_one_letter_code
_entity_poly.pdbx_strand_id
1 'polypeptide(L)'
;MKVILLRLPPNSTHILQPLDVSLFKPFKTILCRSMDHFMIDEDVSSLTKKQAISLTSSTWQNGVPANPDNLISGFANTGLWPISAPEMLERRELYADGGVTTEAYQETRCGSQCDKSSGRRQSSFPSHQRNAKESVRQLTCLLAS
;
A
#
# COMPACT_ATOMS: atom_id res chain seq x y z
N MET A 1 -8.44 -10.88 -28.01
CA MET A 1 -7.92 -10.09 -26.86
C MET A 1 -6.57 -9.54 -27.28
N LYS A 2 -6.39 -8.21 -27.27
CA LYS A 2 -5.12 -7.56 -27.60
C LYS A 2 -4.48 -7.09 -26.30
N VAL A 3 -3.27 -7.55 -26.01
CA VAL A 3 -2.49 -7.11 -24.85
C VAL A 3 -1.49 -6.06 -25.33
N ILE A 4 -1.44 -4.91 -24.66
CA ILE A 4 -0.48 -3.83 -24.93
C ILE A 4 0.43 -3.74 -23.71
N LEU A 5 1.73 -3.84 -23.94
CA LEU A 5 2.73 -3.70 -22.88
C LEU A 5 3.18 -2.24 -22.80
N LEU A 6 2.89 -1.59 -21.67
CA LEU A 6 3.41 -0.26 -21.37
C LEU A 6 4.76 -0.40 -20.67
N ARG A 7 5.81 0.19 -21.22
CA ARG A 7 7.15 0.22 -20.61
C ARG A 7 7.28 1.46 -19.74
N LEU A 8 7.53 1.27 -18.46
CA LEU A 8 7.83 2.35 -17.54
C LEU A 8 9.35 2.64 -17.55
N PRO A 9 9.76 3.91 -17.32
CA PRO A 9 11.15 4.27 -17.10
C PRO A 9 11.81 3.43 -15.98
N PRO A 10 13.14 3.27 -15.99
CA PRO A 10 13.85 2.61 -14.89
C PRO A 10 13.65 3.36 -13.56
N ASN A 11 13.67 2.63 -12.45
CA ASN A 11 13.54 3.13 -11.07
C ASN A 11 12.24 3.90 -10.76
N SER A 12 11.22 3.80 -11.60
CA SER A 12 9.96 4.54 -11.42
C SER A 12 8.83 3.73 -10.76
N THR A 13 9.12 2.56 -10.16
CA THR A 13 8.09 1.69 -9.56
C THR A 13 7.23 2.44 -8.54
N HIS A 14 7.87 3.09 -7.57
CA HIS A 14 7.21 3.88 -6.52
C HIS A 14 6.54 5.18 -7.03
N ILE A 15 6.71 5.51 -8.32
CA ILE A 15 6.21 6.74 -8.94
C ILE A 15 5.04 6.41 -9.87
N LEU A 16 5.23 5.45 -10.77
CA LEU A 16 4.36 5.21 -11.92
C LEU A 16 3.62 3.87 -11.86
N GLN A 17 3.92 2.97 -10.92
CA GLN A 17 3.14 1.74 -10.78
C GLN A 17 1.94 1.97 -9.84
N PRO A 18 0.69 2.04 -10.36
CA PRO A 18 -0.48 2.39 -9.56
C PRO A 18 -0.74 1.39 -8.43
N LEU A 19 -0.36 0.12 -8.63
CA LEU A 19 -0.47 -0.91 -7.61
C LEU A 19 0.41 -0.58 -6.39
N ASP A 20 1.64 -0.15 -6.61
CA ASP A 20 2.55 0.26 -5.55
C ASP A 20 2.15 1.58 -4.89
N VAL A 21 1.65 2.53 -5.70
CA VAL A 21 1.30 3.87 -5.23
C VAL A 21 0.02 3.86 -4.40
N SER A 22 -1.05 3.21 -4.87
CA SER A 22 -2.37 3.35 -4.27
C SER A 22 -2.95 2.08 -3.65
N LEU A 23 -2.53 0.89 -4.07
CA LEU A 23 -3.12 -0.36 -3.57
C LEU A 23 -2.40 -0.92 -2.35
N PHE A 24 -1.08 -1.10 -2.45
CA PHE A 24 -0.35 -1.85 -1.43
C PHE A 24 -0.25 -1.14 -0.10
N LYS A 25 -0.27 0.20 -0.09
CA LYS A 25 -0.23 0.99 1.15
C LYS A 25 -1.48 0.79 2.02
N PRO A 26 -2.72 1.02 1.53
CA PRO A 26 -3.92 0.74 2.33
C PRO A 26 -4.07 -0.74 2.65
N PHE A 27 -3.73 -1.64 1.71
CA PHE A 27 -3.78 -3.08 1.97
C PHE A 27 -2.90 -3.50 3.16
N LYS A 28 -1.62 -3.07 3.19
CA LYS A 28 -0.71 -3.33 4.32
C LYS A 28 -1.27 -2.79 5.63
N THR A 29 -1.90 -1.62 5.59
CA THR A 29 -2.49 -0.99 6.78
C THR A 29 -3.62 -1.83 7.36
N ILE A 30 -4.54 -2.30 6.50
CA ILE A 30 -5.65 -3.14 6.93
C ILE A 30 -5.12 -4.50 7.42
N LEU A 31 -4.16 -5.10 6.71
CA LEU A 31 -3.58 -6.38 7.08
C LEU A 31 -2.89 -6.33 8.44
N CYS A 32 -2.07 -5.30 8.70
CA CYS A 32 -1.45 -5.10 10.02
C CYS A 32 -2.51 -5.01 11.13
N ARG A 33 -3.58 -4.23 10.91
CA ARG A 33 -4.67 -4.11 11.89
C ARG A 33 -5.39 -5.44 12.13
N SER A 34 -5.66 -6.21 11.08
CA SER A 34 -6.25 -7.54 11.20
C SER A 34 -5.33 -8.50 11.96
N MET A 35 -4.02 -8.40 11.75
CA MET A 35 -3.03 -9.21 12.48
C MET A 35 -2.96 -8.84 13.95
N ASP A 36 -2.94 -7.55 14.25
CA ASP A 36 -2.95 -7.04 15.63
C ASP A 36 -4.22 -7.50 16.38
N HIS A 37 -5.39 -7.39 15.73
CA HIS A 37 -6.66 -7.84 16.31
C HIS A 37 -6.67 -9.34 16.58
N PHE A 38 -6.23 -10.15 15.61
CA PHE A 38 -6.13 -11.60 15.79
C PHE A 38 -5.19 -12.00 16.93
N MET A 39 -4.04 -11.32 17.05
CA MET A 39 -3.09 -11.58 18.12
C MET A 39 -3.63 -11.24 19.51
N ILE A 40 -4.45 -10.18 19.61
CA ILE A 40 -5.12 -9.78 20.85
C ILE A 40 -6.23 -10.78 21.20
N ASP A 41 -7.07 -11.16 20.24
CA ASP A 41 -8.22 -12.05 20.49
C ASP A 41 -7.80 -13.46 20.91
N GLU A 42 -6.76 -13.99 20.28
CA GLU A 42 -6.26 -15.35 20.53
C GLU A 42 -5.19 -15.39 21.63
N ASP A 43 -4.83 -14.24 22.22
CA ASP A 43 -3.74 -14.09 23.21
C ASP A 43 -2.41 -14.73 22.75
N VAL A 44 -2.05 -14.50 21.48
CA VAL A 44 -0.84 -15.07 20.87
C VAL A 44 0.20 -14.01 20.54
N SER A 45 1.47 -14.34 20.82
CA SER A 45 2.61 -13.47 20.49
C SER A 45 3.14 -13.65 19.06
N SER A 46 2.68 -14.64 18.32
CA SER A 46 3.15 -14.94 16.96
C SER A 46 2.12 -15.65 16.09
N LEU A 47 2.16 -15.38 14.79
CA LEU A 47 1.33 -16.02 13.78
C LEU A 47 2.06 -17.18 13.10
N THR A 48 1.37 -18.30 12.94
CA THR A 48 1.83 -19.37 12.05
C THR A 48 1.66 -18.97 10.58
N LYS A 49 2.43 -19.60 9.69
CA LYS A 49 2.33 -19.35 8.23
C LYS A 49 0.91 -19.57 7.70
N LYS A 50 0.19 -20.59 8.20
CA LYS A 50 -1.19 -20.89 7.78
C LYS A 50 -2.16 -19.78 8.20
N GLN A 51 -2.06 -19.31 9.45
CA GLN A 51 -2.89 -18.21 9.94
C GLN A 51 -2.61 -16.91 9.17
N ALA A 52 -1.33 -16.59 8.93
CA ALA A 52 -0.95 -15.40 8.17
C ALA A 52 -1.50 -15.42 6.73
N ILE A 53 -1.43 -16.56 6.05
CA ILE A 53 -2.02 -16.72 4.71
C ILE A 53 -3.54 -16.55 4.77
N SER A 54 -4.21 -17.24 5.70
CA SER A 54 -5.68 -17.16 5.85
C SER A 54 -6.14 -15.72 6.09
N LEU A 55 -5.44 -15.00 6.95
CA LEU A 55 -5.73 -13.62 7.27
C LEU A 55 -5.46 -12.68 6.10
N THR A 56 -4.35 -12.88 5.38
CA THR A 56 -4.03 -12.12 4.17
C THR A 56 -5.12 -12.30 3.11
N SER A 57 -5.59 -13.53 2.90
CA SER A 57 -6.66 -13.83 1.95
C SER A 57 -7.99 -13.19 2.35
N SER A 58 -8.38 -13.24 3.62
CA SER A 58 -9.62 -12.62 4.09
C SER A 58 -9.55 -11.10 4.03
N THR A 59 -8.42 -10.50 4.44
CA THR A 59 -8.19 -9.06 4.33
C THR A 59 -8.20 -8.58 2.89
N TRP A 60 -7.65 -9.36 1.95
CA TRP A 60 -7.67 -9.01 0.53
C TRP A 60 -9.11 -8.93 0.00
N GLN A 61 -9.93 -9.95 0.28
CA GLN A 61 -11.31 -10.02 -0.18
C GLN A 61 -12.17 -8.87 0.36
N ASN A 62 -11.93 -8.46 1.61
CA ASN A 62 -12.77 -7.48 2.31
C ASN A 62 -12.22 -6.04 2.29
N GLY A 63 -10.92 -5.85 2.03
CA GLY A 63 -10.26 -4.56 2.21
C GLY A 63 -10.06 -3.78 0.92
N VAL A 64 -9.37 -4.37 -0.05
CA VAL A 64 -8.97 -3.69 -1.29
C VAL A 64 -10.16 -3.37 -2.21
N PRO A 65 -11.07 -4.33 -2.49
CA PRO A 65 -12.25 -4.06 -3.32
C PRO A 65 -13.24 -3.07 -2.68
N ALA A 66 -13.16 -2.86 -1.36
CA ALA A 66 -14.10 -2.01 -0.63
C ALA A 66 -13.90 -0.50 -0.89
N ASN A 67 -12.75 -0.08 -1.44
CA ASN A 67 -12.46 1.33 -1.74
C ASN A 67 -11.89 1.48 -3.17
N PRO A 68 -12.73 1.33 -4.21
CA PRO A 68 -12.30 1.44 -5.60
C PRO A 68 -11.74 2.84 -5.94
N ASP A 69 -12.16 3.88 -5.23
CA ASP A 69 -11.71 5.27 -5.46
C ASP A 69 -10.20 5.43 -5.30
N ASN A 70 -9.59 4.71 -4.36
CA ASN A 70 -8.13 4.72 -4.18
C ASN A 70 -7.42 4.07 -5.38
N LEU A 71 -8.03 3.04 -5.95
CA LEU A 71 -7.49 2.40 -7.15
C LEU A 71 -7.61 3.35 -8.34
N ILE A 72 -8.80 3.88 -8.59
CA ILE A 72 -9.08 4.80 -9.71
C ILE A 72 -8.17 6.03 -9.64
N SER A 73 -8.10 6.70 -8.47
CA SER A 73 -7.23 7.85 -8.29
C SER A 73 -5.75 7.50 -8.41
N GLY A 74 -5.32 6.31 -8.00
CA GLY A 74 -3.95 5.84 -8.22
C GLY A 74 -3.59 5.69 -9.69
N PHE A 75 -4.49 5.13 -10.49
CA PHE A 75 -4.31 5.01 -11.94
C PHE A 75 -4.32 6.36 -12.65
N ALA A 76 -5.18 7.28 -12.22
CA ALA A 76 -5.20 8.66 -12.73
C ALA A 76 -3.91 9.40 -12.36
N ASN A 77 -3.54 9.39 -11.08
CA ASN A 77 -2.36 10.10 -10.60
C ASN A 77 -1.04 9.59 -11.18
N THR A 78 -0.98 8.35 -11.64
CA THR A 78 0.20 7.77 -12.31
C THR A 78 0.24 8.05 -13.81
N GLY A 79 -0.78 8.71 -14.37
CA GLY A 79 -0.90 8.98 -15.82
C GLY A 79 -1.14 7.72 -16.66
N LEU A 80 -1.57 6.62 -16.01
CA LEU A 80 -1.81 5.32 -16.64
C LEU A 80 -3.25 5.18 -17.14
N TRP A 81 -4.20 5.84 -16.47
CA TRP A 81 -5.58 5.90 -16.94
C TRP A 81 -6.25 7.25 -16.63
N PRO A 82 -6.61 8.05 -17.66
CA PRO A 82 -6.27 7.85 -19.09
C PRO A 82 -4.76 7.81 -19.32
N ILE A 83 -4.29 7.11 -20.35
CA ILE A 83 -2.85 7.07 -20.66
C ILE A 83 -2.40 8.47 -21.08
N SER A 84 -1.48 9.06 -20.30
CA SER A 84 -1.00 10.43 -20.48
C SER A 84 0.50 10.53 -20.21
N ALA A 85 1.30 10.55 -21.29
CA ALA A 85 2.75 10.79 -21.20
C ALA A 85 3.14 12.08 -20.45
N PRO A 86 2.46 13.25 -20.64
CA PRO A 86 2.84 14.45 -19.91
C PRO A 86 2.59 14.31 -18.40
N GLU A 87 1.49 13.68 -17.95
CA GLU A 87 1.24 13.43 -16.53
C GLU A 87 2.26 12.48 -15.92
N MET A 88 2.64 11.43 -16.66
CA MET A 88 3.70 10.51 -16.22
C MET A 88 5.04 11.22 -16.06
N LEU A 89 5.37 12.15 -16.97
CA LEU A 89 6.61 12.91 -16.91
C LEU A 89 6.58 13.92 -15.76
N GLU A 90 5.51 14.71 -15.63
CA GLU A 90 5.32 15.66 -14.53
C GLU A 90 5.46 14.97 -13.18
N ARG A 91 4.77 13.84 -13.00
CA ARG A 91 4.88 13.04 -11.78
C ARG A 91 6.30 12.56 -11.54
N ARG A 92 7.04 12.16 -12.58
CA ARG A 92 8.43 11.73 -12.44
C ARG A 92 9.33 12.89 -11.98
N GLU A 93 9.15 14.07 -12.54
CA GLU A 93 9.93 15.26 -12.17
C GLU A 93 9.70 15.67 -10.72
N LEU A 94 8.50 15.45 -10.15
CA LEU A 94 8.24 15.67 -8.71
C LEU A 94 9.17 14.87 -7.77
N TYR A 95 9.79 13.79 -8.26
CA TYR A 95 10.67 12.93 -7.47
C TYR A 95 12.14 13.02 -7.91
N ALA A 96 12.50 13.95 -8.80
CA ALA A 96 13.85 14.10 -9.33
C ALA A 96 14.91 14.41 -8.24
N ASP A 97 14.54 15.17 -7.22
CA ASP A 97 15.45 15.63 -6.15
C ASP A 97 15.47 14.70 -4.91
N GLY A 98 15.10 13.43 -5.06
CA GLY A 98 15.15 12.45 -3.96
C GLY A 98 13.87 12.32 -3.13
N GLY A 99 12.77 12.96 -3.56
CA GLY A 99 11.42 12.67 -3.08
C GLY A 99 10.50 13.88 -2.99
N VAL A 100 9.19 13.63 -2.98
CA VAL A 100 8.17 14.67 -2.84
C VAL A 100 7.98 15.06 -1.36
N THR A 101 7.76 16.36 -1.09
CA THR A 101 7.45 16.84 0.26
C THR A 101 6.13 16.25 0.78
N THR A 102 5.98 16.12 2.10
CA THR A 102 4.81 15.46 2.72
C THR A 102 3.47 16.13 2.33
N GLU A 103 3.50 17.40 1.93
CA GLU A 103 2.36 18.21 1.55
C GLU A 103 1.79 17.79 0.18
N ALA A 104 2.63 17.69 -0.86
CA ALA A 104 2.22 17.23 -2.19
C ALA A 104 1.80 15.74 -2.23
N TYR A 105 2.36 14.92 -1.32
CA TYR A 105 1.94 13.53 -1.14
C TYR A 105 0.53 13.40 -0.56
N GLN A 106 0.07 14.38 0.24
CA GLN A 106 -1.28 14.35 0.82
C GLN A 106 -2.35 14.85 -0.14
N GLU A 107 -2.02 15.79 -1.03
CA GLU A 107 -2.94 16.31 -2.06
C GLU A 107 -3.34 15.25 -3.09
N THR A 108 -2.47 14.28 -3.37
CA THR A 108 -2.77 13.16 -4.27
C THR A 108 -3.68 12.09 -3.63
N ARG A 109 -4.03 12.23 -2.34
CA ARG A 109 -4.94 11.31 -1.65
C ARG A 109 -6.38 11.72 -1.95
N CYS A 110 -7.08 10.93 -2.77
CA CYS A 110 -8.52 11.04 -2.88
C CYS A 110 -9.13 10.99 -1.46
N GLY A 111 -9.98 11.96 -1.15
CA GLY A 111 -10.57 12.24 0.17
C GLY A 111 -11.54 11.17 0.69
N SER A 112 -11.25 9.89 0.50
CA SER A 112 -11.93 8.83 1.25
C SER A 112 -11.48 8.93 2.71
N GLN A 113 -12.37 9.49 3.52
CA GLN A 113 -12.23 9.60 4.96
C GLN A 113 -12.26 8.19 5.58
N CYS A 114 -11.16 7.44 5.48
CA CYS A 114 -10.89 6.33 6.38
C CYS A 114 -10.46 6.96 7.70
N ASP A 115 -11.44 7.21 8.55
CA ASP A 115 -11.39 7.69 9.94
C ASP A 115 -10.03 8.20 10.46
N LYS A 116 -9.94 9.53 10.65
CA LYS A 116 -8.76 10.22 11.22
C LYS A 116 -8.63 9.98 12.74
N SER A 117 -9.21 8.90 13.28
CA SER A 117 -9.09 8.47 14.67
C SER A 117 -7.85 7.56 14.87
N SER A 118 -6.67 8.07 14.53
CA SER A 118 -5.42 7.67 15.22
C SER A 118 -4.28 8.52 14.71
N GLY A 119 -3.87 9.48 15.55
CA GLY A 119 -2.71 10.32 15.31
C GLY A 119 -1.47 9.50 15.02
N ARG A 120 -0.49 10.18 14.40
CA ARG A 120 0.91 9.78 14.27
C ARG A 120 1.47 9.40 15.66
N ARG A 121 1.20 8.20 16.15
CA ARG A 121 2.11 7.52 17.06
C ARG A 121 3.15 6.90 16.15
N GLN A 122 4.36 7.46 16.20
CA GLN A 122 5.52 6.58 16.16
C GLN A 122 5.31 5.61 17.34
N SER A 123 4.68 4.48 17.09
CA SER A 123 4.76 3.39 18.05
C SER A 123 6.18 2.88 17.94
N SER A 124 7.03 3.36 18.84
CA SER A 124 8.08 2.54 19.41
C SER A 124 7.42 1.25 19.88
N PHE A 125 7.35 0.25 19.00
CA PHE A 125 6.75 -1.03 19.29
C PHE A 125 7.66 -1.79 20.26
N PRO A 126 7.11 -2.40 21.33
CA PRO A 126 7.88 -3.19 22.28
C PRO A 126 8.70 -4.26 21.55
N SER A 127 9.91 -4.53 22.06
CA SER A 127 10.90 -5.45 21.49
C SER A 127 10.42 -6.91 21.33
N HIS A 128 9.23 -7.23 21.84
CA HIS A 128 8.57 -8.54 21.81
C HIS A 128 7.82 -8.87 20.50
N GLN A 129 7.55 -7.90 19.61
CA GLN A 129 6.79 -8.11 18.36
C GLN A 129 7.64 -8.19 17.07
N ARG A 130 8.92 -8.59 17.18
CA ARG A 130 9.85 -8.62 16.04
C ARG A 130 9.47 -9.66 14.97
N ASN A 131 8.89 -10.80 15.35
CA ASN A 131 8.56 -11.90 14.43
C ASN A 131 7.31 -11.64 13.58
N ALA A 132 6.34 -10.89 14.11
CA ALA A 132 5.17 -10.46 13.33
C ALA A 132 5.56 -9.43 12.28
N LYS A 133 6.45 -8.48 12.62
CA LYS A 133 7.04 -7.52 11.65
C LYS A 133 7.79 -8.22 10.54
N GLU A 134 8.57 -9.26 10.85
CA GLU A 134 9.26 -10.06 9.84
C GLU A 134 8.25 -10.79 8.95
N SER A 135 7.21 -11.40 9.52
CA SER A 135 6.17 -12.07 8.72
C SER A 135 5.41 -11.12 7.80
N VAL A 136 5.03 -9.92 8.28
CA VAL A 136 4.41 -8.87 7.46
C VAL A 136 5.38 -8.38 6.40
N ARG A 137 6.65 -8.17 6.75
CA ARG A 137 7.70 -7.74 5.81
C ARG A 137 7.94 -8.79 4.73
N GLN A 138 8.02 -10.07 5.09
CA GLN A 138 8.19 -11.19 4.17
C GLN A 138 6.97 -11.34 3.25
N LEU A 139 5.75 -11.29 3.79
CA LEU A 139 4.51 -11.28 3.00
C LEU A 139 4.40 -10.05 2.09
N THR A 140 4.81 -8.89 2.59
CA THR A 140 4.84 -7.63 1.84
C THR A 140 5.89 -7.65 0.73
N CYS A 141 7.08 -8.18 0.99
CA CYS A 141 8.16 -8.32 0.01
C CYS A 141 7.78 -9.30 -1.09
N LEU A 142 7.04 -10.38 -0.75
CA LEU A 142 6.47 -11.31 -1.71
C LEU A 142 5.39 -10.68 -2.61
N LEU A 143 4.70 -9.64 -2.14
CA LEU A 143 3.68 -8.92 -2.91
C LEU A 143 4.24 -7.73 -3.70
N ALA A 144 5.48 -7.32 -3.45
CA ALA A 144 6.14 -6.16 -4.06
C ALA A 144 7.26 -6.54 -5.06
N SER A 145 7.34 -7.80 -5.48
CA SER A 145 8.21 -8.31 -6.57
C SER A 145 7.35 -8.79 -7.73
#